data_AF-A0A968QTU5-F1
#
_entry.id   AF-A0A968QTU5-F1
#
_cell.length_a   1.000
_cell.length_b   1.000
_cell.length_c   1.000
_cell.angle_alpha   90.00
_cell.angle_beta   90.00
_cell.angle_gamma   90.00
#
_symmetry.space_group_name_H-M   'P 1'
#
loop_
_entity.id
_entity.type
_entity.pdbx_description
1 polymer ?
#
loop_
_entity_poly.entity_id
_entity_poly.type
_entity_poly.pdbx_seq_one_letter_code
_entity_poly.pdbx_strand_id
1 'polypeptide(L)'
;MPDSEIAASDNTAFIVCHNERINSHRVFRSLAERGRNSVGWFYGFGLHLIINGHGELPAFGMTQGNTDDRKAVPDMADPLFGKIFGDR
;
A
#
# COMPACT_ATOMS: atom_id res chain seq x y z
N MET A 1 -27.81 -14.19 -4.91
CA MET A 1 -26.35 -14.28 -5.14
C MET A 1 -25.72 -13.27 -4.22
N PRO A 2 -24.61 -13.54 -3.52
CA PRO A 2 -24.00 -12.49 -2.73
C PRO A 2 -23.65 -11.37 -3.70
N ASP A 3 -24.18 -10.18 -3.43
CA ASP A 3 -24.06 -9.03 -4.30
C ASP A 3 -22.59 -8.82 -4.62
N SER A 4 -22.25 -8.62 -5.90
CA SER A 4 -20.87 -8.39 -6.30
C SER A 4 -20.35 -7.16 -5.60
N GLU A 5 -19.53 -7.35 -4.58
CA GLU A 5 -19.01 -6.27 -3.75
C GLU A 5 -18.03 -5.42 -4.57
N ILE A 6 -18.22 -4.10 -4.52
CA ILE A 6 -17.31 -3.13 -5.12
C ILE A 6 -16.39 -2.64 -4.02
N ALA A 7 -15.08 -2.82 -4.22
CA ALA A 7 -14.06 -2.34 -3.31
C ALA A 7 -13.13 -1.33 -4.00
N ALA A 8 -12.66 -0.35 -3.24
CA ALA A 8 -11.65 0.60 -3.67
C ALA A 8 -10.27 0.16 -3.16
N SER A 9 -9.25 0.31 -4.00
CA SER A 9 -7.85 0.10 -3.64
C SER A 9 -7.09 1.43 -3.68
N ASP A 10 -6.35 1.73 -2.63
CA ASP A 10 -5.48 2.91 -2.57
C ASP A 10 -4.10 2.57 -1.97
N ASN A 11 -3.07 3.31 -2.36
CA ASN A 11 -1.73 3.19 -1.82
C ASN A 11 -1.28 4.48 -1.13
N THR A 12 -0.91 4.37 0.13
CA THR A 12 -0.40 5.47 0.93
C THR A 12 1.04 5.23 1.34
N ALA A 13 1.88 6.27 1.26
CA ALA A 13 3.25 6.20 1.76
C ALA A 13 3.27 6.16 3.30
N PHE A 14 3.75 5.05 3.87
CA PHE A 14 4.01 4.91 5.30
C PHE A 14 5.46 5.32 5.59
N ILE A 15 5.63 6.58 6.00
CA ILE A 15 6.93 7.21 6.21
C ILE A 15 7.49 6.82 7.58
N VAL A 16 8.66 6.17 7.60
CA VAL A 16 9.30 5.71 8.84
C VAL A 16 10.49 6.57 9.27
N CYS A 17 10.97 7.43 8.37
CA CYS A 17 12.08 8.34 8.64
C CYS A 17 12.04 9.56 7.71
N HIS A 18 12.52 10.69 8.22
CA HIS A 18 12.88 11.83 7.37
C HIS A 18 14.04 11.48 6.44
N ASN A 19 14.01 12.02 5.21
CA ASN A 19 14.99 11.71 4.18
C ASN A 19 16.43 12.06 4.61
N GLU A 20 16.61 13.12 5.40
CA GLU A 20 17.90 13.56 5.90
C GLU A 20 18.52 12.58 6.92
N ARG A 21 17.70 11.71 7.53
CA ARG A 21 18.11 10.82 8.63
C ARG A 21 18.20 9.35 8.23
N ILE A 22 17.98 9.02 6.96
CA ILE A 22 17.99 7.62 6.46
C ILE A 22 19.26 6.88 6.86
N ASN A 23 20.43 7.51 6.72
CA ASN A 23 21.72 6.88 7.01
C ASN A 23 21.90 6.49 8.49
N SER A 24 21.17 7.16 9.39
CA SER A 24 21.19 6.89 10.83
C SER A 24 20.00 6.02 11.28
N HIS A 25 19.07 5.69 10.38
CA HIS A 25 17.90 4.89 10.70
C HIS A 25 18.29 3.42 10.93
N ARG A 26 17.86 2.85 12.04
CA ARG A 26 18.25 1.48 12.45
C ARG A 26 17.09 0.49 12.49
N VAL A 27 15.86 0.94 12.76
CA VAL A 27 14.72 0.06 13.08
C VAL A 27 14.26 -0.73 11.85
N PHE A 28 14.01 -0.05 10.74
CA PHE A 28 13.63 -0.67 9.47
C PHE A 28 14.78 -0.71 8.47
N ARG A 29 16.02 -0.70 8.96
CA ARG A 29 17.20 -0.82 8.09
C ARG A 29 17.07 -2.12 7.28
N SER A 30 17.34 -2.05 5.98
CA SER A 30 17.16 -3.11 4.97
C SER A 30 15.73 -3.63 4.74
N LEU A 31 14.72 -3.09 5.42
CA LEU A 31 13.32 -3.41 5.18
C LEU A 31 12.60 -2.27 4.47
N ALA A 32 12.81 -1.04 4.94
CA ALA A 32 12.29 0.17 4.31
C ALA A 32 13.21 0.61 3.17
N GLU A 33 12.58 1.12 2.11
CA GLU A 33 13.28 1.65 0.93
C GLU A 33 12.80 3.07 0.62
N ARG A 34 13.60 3.77 -0.19
CA ARG A 34 13.24 5.11 -0.63
C ARG A 34 12.25 5.06 -1.79
N GLY A 35 11.04 5.53 -1.56
CA GLY A 35 9.95 5.62 -2.52
C GLY A 35 9.74 7.04 -3.04
N ARG A 36 8.98 7.15 -4.13
CA ARG A 36 8.52 8.44 -4.67
C ARG A 36 7.03 8.38 -4.96
N ASN A 37 6.31 9.37 -4.45
CA ASN A 37 4.89 9.59 -4.77
C ASN A 37 4.73 10.99 -5.42
N SER A 38 3.48 11.40 -5.64
CA SER A 38 3.13 12.71 -6.22
C SER A 38 3.62 13.89 -5.38
N VAL A 39 3.76 13.71 -4.05
CA VAL A 39 4.18 14.76 -3.12
C VAL A 39 5.68 14.80 -2.86
N GLY A 40 6.45 13.79 -3.27
CA GLY A 40 7.91 13.80 -3.21
C GLY A 40 8.55 12.44 -2.90
N TRP A 41 9.79 12.51 -2.40
CA TRP A 41 10.53 11.34 -1.93
C TRP A 41 10.18 11.05 -0.47
N PHE A 42 10.08 9.76 -0.13
CA PHE A 42 9.92 9.30 1.24
C PHE A 42 10.79 8.07 1.51
N TYR A 43 11.08 7.80 2.78
CA TYR A 43 11.71 6.55 3.20
C TYR A 43 10.75 5.76 4.08
N GLY A 44 10.43 4.55 3.65
CA GLY A 44 9.43 3.72 4.33
C GLY A 44 8.83 2.66 3.44
N PHE A 45 7.52 2.49 3.58
CA PHE A 45 6.74 1.42 2.95
C PHE A 45 5.59 2.01 2.13
N GLY A 46 5.14 1.29 1.11
CA GLY A 46 3.83 1.49 0.50
C GLY A 46 2.80 0.70 1.30
N LEU A 47 1.71 1.35 1.71
CA LEU A 47 0.59 0.73 2.42
C LEU A 47 -0.59 0.65 1.46
N HIS A 48 -0.94 -0.59 1.08
CA HIS A 48 -2.04 -0.88 0.18
C HIS A 48 -3.26 -1.26 0.99
N LEU A 49 -4.39 -0.63 0.71
CA LEU A 49 -5.65 -0.83 1.42
C LEU A 49 -6.73 -1.22 0.42
N ILE A 50 -7.51 -2.26 0.73
CA ILE A 50 -8.74 -2.58 0.01
C ILE A 50 -9.90 -2.32 0.95
N ILE A 51 -10.77 -1.39 0.60
CA ILE A 51 -11.94 -0.98 1.40
C ILE A 51 -13.21 -1.27 0.62
N ASN A 52 -14.16 -1.95 1.25
CA ASN A 52 -15.44 -2.26 0.59
C ASN A 52 -16.47 -1.12 0.69
N GLY A 53 -17.60 -1.26 0.00
CA GLY A 53 -18.69 -0.28 0.03
C GLY A 53 -19.34 -0.07 1.41
N HIS A 54 -19.07 -0.95 2.37
CA HIS A 54 -19.52 -0.84 3.76
C HIS A 54 -18.51 -0.09 4.67
N GLY A 55 -17.34 0.27 4.14
CA GLY A 55 -16.26 0.90 4.90
C GLY A 55 -15.43 -0.08 5.72
N GLU A 56 -15.58 -1.38 5.50
CA GLU A 56 -14.75 -2.41 6.11
C GLU A 56 -13.41 -2.52 5.35
N LEU A 57 -12.38 -3.01 6.04
CA LEU A 57 -11.04 -3.21 5.49
C LEU A 57 -10.78 -4.72 5.30
N PRO A 58 -11.31 -5.35 4.24
CA PRO A 58 -11.16 -6.78 4.01
C PRO A 58 -9.71 -7.23 3.78
N ALA A 59 -8.84 -6.35 3.26
CA ALA A 59 -7.43 -6.66 3.06
C ALA A 59 -6.55 -5.40 3.17
N PHE A 60 -5.33 -5.61 3.65
CA PHE A 60 -4.26 -4.63 3.61
C PHE A 60 -2.92 -5.32 3.39
N GLY A 61 -1.96 -4.58 2.81
CA GLY A 61 -0.64 -5.08 2.50
C GLY A 61 0.41 -3.99 2.65
N MET A 62 1.64 -4.38 2.95
CA MET A 62 2.79 -3.48 3.03
C MET A 62 3.89 -3.94 2.09
N THR A 63 4.42 -3.01 1.30
CA THR A 63 5.57 -3.24 0.41
C THR A 63 6.67 -2.24 0.71
N GLN A 64 7.88 -2.51 0.22
CA GLN A 64 8.96 -1.51 0.29
C GLN A 64 8.56 -0.25 -0.48
N GLY A 65 9.00 0.94 -0.05
CA GLY A 65 8.56 2.22 -0.61
C GLY A 65 8.81 2.41 -2.10
N ASN A 66 9.72 1.64 -2.71
CA ASN A 66 10.03 1.65 -4.15
C ASN A 66 9.30 0.56 -4.95
N THR A 67 8.37 -0.18 -4.33
CA THR A 67 7.60 -1.25 -4.99
C THR A 67 6.47 -0.65 -5.82
N ASP A 68 6.24 -1.19 -7.01
CA ASP A 68 5.11 -0.84 -7.88
C ASP A 68 3.81 -1.39 -7.28
N ASP A 69 2.82 -0.52 -7.12
CA ASP A 69 1.55 -0.83 -6.45
C ASP A 69 0.78 -1.98 -7.11
N ARG A 70 0.96 -2.14 -8.43
CA ARG A 70 0.34 -3.23 -9.20
C ARG A 70 0.82 -4.62 -8.78
N LYS A 71 1.92 -4.71 -8.03
CA LYS A 71 2.43 -5.99 -7.52
C LYS A 71 1.73 -6.46 -6.25
N ALA A 72 1.25 -5.54 -5.41
CA ALA A 72 0.66 -5.89 -4.13
C ALA A 72 -0.82 -6.28 -4.26
N VAL A 73 -1.54 -5.65 -5.19
CA VAL A 73 -3.00 -5.82 -5.34
C VAL A 73 -3.43 -7.25 -5.66
N PRO A 74 -2.78 -8.01 -6.58
CA PRO A 74 -3.22 -9.37 -6.92
C PRO A 74 -3.23 -10.32 -5.73
N ASP A 75 -2.17 -10.31 -4.92
CA ASP A 75 -2.05 -11.20 -3.75
C ASP A 75 -3.09 -10.86 -2.67
N MET A 76 -3.40 -9.57 -2.50
CA MET A 76 -4.45 -9.13 -1.57
C MET A 76 -5.87 -9.43 -2.08
N ALA A 77 -6.05 -9.48 -3.40
CA ALA A 77 -7.33 -9.69 -4.06
C ALA A 77 -7.71 -11.18 -4.18
N ASP A 78 -6.73 -12.10 -4.16
CA ASP A 78 -6.95 -13.55 -4.30
C ASP A 78 -8.03 -14.14 -3.37
N PRO A 79 -8.10 -13.78 -2.06
CA PRO A 79 -9.16 -14.29 -1.18
C PRO A 79 -10.49 -13.55 -1.30
N LEU A 80 -10.59 -12.48 -2.11
CA LEU A 80 -11.75 -11.59 -2.17
C LEU A 80 -12.65 -11.92 -3.37
N PHE A 81 -13.96 -11.73 -3.19
CA PHE A 81 -14.94 -11.89 -4.26
C PHE A 81 -15.56 -10.54 -4.62
N GLY A 82 -15.52 -10.15 -5.89
CA GLY A 82 -16.11 -8.90 -6.36
C GLY A 82 -15.25 -8.16 -7.37
N LYS A 83 -15.44 -6.84 -7.46
CA LYS A 83 -14.64 -5.95 -8.32
C LYS A 83 -13.84 -4.98 -7.46
N ILE A 84 -12.54 -4.91 -7.72
CA ILE A 84 -11.66 -3.93 -7.09
C ILE A 84 -11.32 -2.84 -8.10
N PHE A 85 -11.48 -1.59 -7.71
CA PHE A 85 -11.11 -0.41 -8.50
C PHE A 85 -9.98 0.33 -7.80
N GLY A 86 -8.83 0.47 -8.45
CA GLY A 86 -7.70 1.28 -7.98
C GLY A 86 -7.73 2.68 -8.57
N ASP A 87 -7.00 3.59 -7.93
CA ASP A 87 -6.68 4.89 -8.53
C ASP A 87 -5.75 4.73 -9.76
N ARG A 88 -5.81 5.69 -10.69
CA ARG A 88 -5.21 5.60 -12.04
C ARG A 88 -3.69 5.70 -12.07
#